data_AF-A5UUS3-F1
#
_entry.id   AF-A5UUS3-F1
#
_cell.length_a   1.000
_cell.length_b   1.000
_cell.length_c   1.000
_cell.angle_alpha   90.00
_cell.angle_beta   90.00
_cell.angle_gamma   90.00
#
_symmetry.space_group_name_H-M   'P 1'
#
loop_
_entity.id
_entity.type
_entity.pdbx_description
1 polymer ?
#
loop_
_entity_poly.entity_id
_entity_poly.type
_entity_poly.pdbx_seq_one_letter_code
_entity_poly.pdbx_strand_id
1 'polypeptide(L)' 'MKSYWLLILIVIGFILIITGFVYNVVFAGIPYQDPPPELVARYNMHATIAQTITTTGIITMLAGIVGSIVLRLLRR' A
#
# COMPACT_ATOMS: atom_id res chain seq x y z
N MET A 1 -28.82 -9.39 -0.48
CA MET A 1 -27.95 -8.38 0.18
C MET A 1 -26.64 -8.30 -0.60
N LYS A 2 -26.31 -7.15 -1.21
CA LYS A 2 -25.02 -7.00 -1.92
C LYS A 2 -23.91 -7.01 -0.86
N SER A 3 -22.95 -7.92 -1.01
CA SER A 3 -21.81 -8.02 -0.09
C SER A 3 -20.83 -6.88 -0.40
N TYR A 4 -20.99 -5.74 0.28
CA TYR A 4 -20.12 -4.57 0.12
C TYR A 4 -18.71 -4.79 0.70
N TRP A 5 -18.50 -5.89 1.43
CA TRP A 5 -17.23 -6.24 2.08
C TRP A 5 -16.03 -6.23 1.13
N LEU A 6 -16.19 -6.73 -0.09
CA LEU A 6 -15.10 -6.75 -1.07
C LEU A 6 -14.78 -5.36 -1.62
N LEU A 7 -15.80 -4.52 -1.78
CA LEU A 7 -15.63 -3.11 -2.15
C LEU A 7 -14.90 -2.34 -1.04
N ILE A 8 -15.24 -2.61 0.22
CA ILE A 8 -14.55 -2.04 1.38
C ILE A 8 -13.07 -2.42 1.37
N LEU A 9 -12.73 -3.69 1.09
CA LEU A 9 -11.32 -4.11 0.98
C LEU A 9 -10.57 -3.37 -0.14
N ILE A 10 -11.20 -3.16 -1.29
CA ILE A 10 -10.60 -2.40 -2.39
C ILE A 10 -10.32 -0.97 -1.96
N VAL A 11 -11.30 -0.30 -1.32
CA VAL A 11 -11.16 1.09 -0.85
C VAL A 11 -10.09 1.19 0.24
N ILE A 12 -10.06 0.28 1.22
CA ILE A 12 -9.03 0.26 2.27
C ILE A 12 -7.65 0.07 1.66
N GLY A 13 -7.50 -0.89 0.74
CA GLY A 13 -6.23 -1.13 0.05
C GLY A 13 -5.75 0.11 -0.70
N PHE A 14 -6.66 0.81 -1.39
CA PHE A 14 -6.35 2.06 -2.09
C PHE A 14 -5.92 3.18 -1.13
N ILE A 15 -6.61 3.35 -0.01
CA ILE A 15 -6.24 4.34 1.03
C ILE A 15 -4.85 4.03 1.59
N LEU A 16 -4.53 2.76 1.85
CA LEU A 16 -3.21 2.35 2.32
C LEU A 16 -2.11 2.66 1.29
N ILE A 17 -2.35 2.43 -0.01
CA ILE A 17 -1.40 2.79 -1.07
C ILE A 17 -1.13 4.30 -1.06
N ILE A 18 -2.18 5.13 -1.02
CA ILE A 18 -2.03 6.59 -0.95
C ILE A 18 -1.26 6.98 0.32
N THR A 19 -1.60 6.38 1.46
CA THR A 19 -0.95 6.68 2.74
C THR A 19 0.53 6.32 2.71
N GLY A 20 0.89 5.15 2.16
CA GLY A 20 2.28 4.72 1.99
C GLY A 20 3.05 5.63 1.04
N PHE A 21 2.43 6.08 -0.05
CA PHE A 21 3.02 7.06 -0.96
C PHE A 21 3.26 8.41 -0.29
N VAL A 22 2.25 8.96 0.40
CA VAL A 22 2.37 10.22 1.14
C VAL A 22 3.45 10.11 2.22
N TYR A 23 3.47 9.01 2.97
CA TYR A 23 4.52 8.76 3.97
C TYR A 23 5.91 8.74 3.33
N ASN A 24 6.07 8.06 2.19
CA ASN A 24 7.34 8.01 1.47
C ASN A 24 7.81 9.41 1.08
N VAL A 25 6.93 10.22 0.47
CA VAL A 25 7.26 11.57 0.02
C VAL A 25 7.59 12.51 1.19
N VAL A 26 6.83 12.42 2.30
CA VAL A 26 6.98 13.32 3.45
C VAL A 26 8.20 12.96 4.31
N PHE A 27 8.49 11.67 4.51
CA PHE A 27 9.51 11.22 5.47
C PHE A 27 10.79 10.67 4.84
N ALA A 28 10.69 9.87 3.78
CA ALA A 28 11.88 9.36 3.10
C ALA A 28 12.41 10.39 2.09
N GLY A 29 11.50 11.01 1.33
CA GLY A 29 11.83 12.00 0.31
C GLY A 29 12.71 11.41 -0.79
N ILE A 30 13.62 12.23 -1.31
CA ILE A 30 14.64 11.82 -2.28
C ILE A 30 15.95 11.58 -1.54
N PRO A 31 16.64 10.45 -1.76
CA PRO A 31 17.92 10.20 -1.12
C PRO A 31 18.96 11.24 -1.56
N TYR A 32 19.78 11.70 -0.62
CA TYR A 32 20.92 12.58 -0.94
C TYR A 32 21.95 11.83 -1.80
N GLN A 33 22.70 12.56 -2.62
CA GLN A 33 23.70 11.96 -3.52
C GLN A 33 24.94 11.45 -2.76
N ASP A 34 25.42 12.22 -1.78
CA ASP A 34 26.50 11.82 -0.86
C ASP A 34 26.07 12.01 0.61
N PRO A 35 25.14 11.16 1.12
CA PRO A 35 24.70 11.25 2.50
C PRO A 35 25.73 10.65 3.47
N PRO A 36 25.93 11.24 4.66
CA PRO A 36 26.58 10.54 5.75
C PRO A 36 25.81 9.26 6.14
N PRO A 37 26.46 8.25 6.73
CA PRO A 37 25.86 6.95 7.05
C PRO A 37 24.57 7.03 7.87
N GLU A 38 24.48 8.03 8.76
CA GLU A 38 23.30 8.26 9.59
C GLU A 38 22.06 8.64 8.77
N LEU A 39 22.22 9.45 7.72
CA LEU A 39 21.12 9.82 6.84
C LEU A 39 20.68 8.65 5.95
N VAL A 40 21.63 7.81 5.53
CA VAL A 40 21.30 6.55 4.81
C VAL A 40 20.45 5.64 5.68
N ALA A 41 20.84 5.45 6.95
CA ALA A 41 20.09 4.61 7.87
C ALA A 41 18.67 5.12 8.11
N ARG A 42 18.49 6.44 8.30
CA ARG A 42 17.17 7.07 8.46
C ARG A 42 16.31 6.95 7.20
N TYR A 43 16.89 7.21 6.03
CA TYR A 43 16.20 7.04 4.75
C TYR A 43 15.70 5.61 4.57
N ASN A 44 16.58 4.61 4.76
CA ASN A 44 16.23 3.20 4.61
C ASN A 44 15.14 2.76 5.58
N MET A 45 15.14 3.28 6.81
CA MET A 45 14.08 3.04 7.78
C MET A 45 12.74 3.56 7.28
N HIS A 46 12.66 4.84 6.87
CA HIS A 46 11.42 5.43 6.39
C HIS A 46 10.95 4.82 5.07
N ALA A 47 11.86 4.54 4.14
CA ALA A 47 11.56 3.89 2.87
C ALA A 47 10.98 2.49 3.10
N THR A 48 11.53 1.73 4.05
CA THR A 48 11.01 0.40 4.42
C THR A 48 9.60 0.50 4.98
N ILE A 49 9.34 1.44 5.90
CA ILE A 49 8.00 1.67 6.46
C ILE A 49 6.99 2.01 5.35
N ALA A 50 7.33 2.96 4.48
CA ALA A 50 6.51 3.34 3.33
C ALA A 50 6.24 2.14 2.41
N GLN A 51 7.26 1.34 2.12
CA GLN A 51 7.16 0.16 1.29
C GLN A 51 6.24 -0.89 1.91
N THR A 52 6.35 -1.14 3.22
CA THR A 52 5.47 -2.07 3.94
C THR A 52 4.02 -1.62 3.85
N ILE A 53 3.72 -0.35 4.17
CA ILE A 53 2.35 0.21 4.10
C ILE A 53 1.79 0.06 2.68
N THR A 54 2.57 0.45 1.68
CA THR A 54 2.16 0.39 0.27
C THR A 54 1.92 -1.05 -0.19
N THR A 55 2.81 -1.97 0.17
CA THR A 55 2.70 -3.39 -0.20
C THR A 55 1.49 -4.04 0.46
N THR A 56 1.23 -3.77 1.73
CA THR A 56 0.00 -4.22 2.41
C THR A 56 -1.24 -3.68 1.70
N GLY A 57 -1.26 -2.40 1.33
CA GLY A 57 -2.36 -1.80 0.57
C GLY A 57 -2.60 -2.47 -0.78
N ILE A 58 -1.55 -2.77 -1.54
CA ILE A 58 -1.63 -3.51 -2.81
C ILE A 58 -2.24 -4.90 -2.59
N ILE A 59 -1.73 -5.67 -1.62
CA ILE A 59 -2.23 -7.02 -1.33
C ILE A 59 -3.72 -6.97 -0.94
N THR A 60 -4.11 -6.05 -0.06
CA THR A 60 -5.51 -5.89 0.38
C THR A 60 -6.42 -5.53 -0.80
N MET A 61 -5.99 -4.60 -1.67
CA MET A 61 -6.76 -4.20 -2.84
C MET A 61 -6.92 -5.36 -3.83
N LEU A 62 -5.84 -6.08 -4.13
CA LEU A 62 -5.86 -7.24 -5.02
C LEU A 62 -6.75 -8.36 -4.48
N ALA A 63 -6.71 -8.63 -3.16
CA ALA A 63 -7.59 -9.61 -2.53
C ALA A 63 -9.08 -9.24 -2.71
N GLY A 64 -9.43 -7.96 -2.55
CA GLY A 64 -10.79 -7.46 -2.80
C GLY A 64 -11.23 -7.61 -4.26
N ILE A 65 -10.35 -7.30 -5.22
CA ILE A 65 -10.61 -7.46 -6.67
C ILE A 65 -10.80 -8.93 -7.03
N VAL A 66 -9.85 -9.79 -6.65
CA VAL A 66 -9.88 -11.23 -6.95
C VAL A 66 -11.12 -11.86 -6.32
N GLY A 67 -11.41 -11.57 -5.04
CA GLY A 67 -12.62 -12.05 -4.38
C GLY A 67 -13.89 -11.62 -5.11
N SER A 68 -13.93 -10.39 -5.65
CA SER A 68 -15.08 -9.89 -6.41
C SER A 68 -15.28 -10.63 -7.72
N ILE A 69 -14.19 -10.92 -8.42
CA ILE A 69 -14.21 -11.70 -9.67
C ILE A 69 -14.65 -13.13 -9.39
N VAL A 70 -14.05 -13.80 -8.41
CA VAL A 70 -14.38 -15.19 -8.04
C VAL A 70 -15.84 -15.33 -7.65
N LEU A 71 -16.37 -14.46 -6.78
CA LEU A 71 -17.79 -14.51 -6.42
C LEU A 71 -18.72 -14.22 -7.60
N ARG A 72 -18.30 -13.39 -8.56
CA ARG A 72 -19.08 -13.13 -9.76
C ARG A 72 -19.11 -14.34 -10.69
N LEU A 73 -18.01 -15.09 -10.78
CA LEU A 73 -17.93 -16.33 -11.55
C LEU A 73 -18.75 -17.45 -10.91
N LEU A 74 -18.68 -17.62 -9.58
CA LEU A 74 -19.43 -18.66 -8.85
C LEU A 74 -20.94 -18.42 -8.80
N ARG A 75 -21.40 -17.20 -9.05
CA ARG A 75 -22.83 -16.84 -9.09
C ARG A 75 -23.41 -16.83 -10.51
N ARG A 76 -22.60 -17.11 -11.53
CA ARG A 76 -23.08 -17.43 -12.88
C ARG A 76 -23.38 -18.91 -12.97
#